data_AF-A0AAD6X835-F1
#
_entry.id   AF-A0AAD6X835-F1
#
_cell.length_a   1.000
_cell.length_b   1.000
_cell.length_c   1.000
_cell.angle_alpha   90.00
_cell.angle_beta   90.00
_cell.angle_gamma   90.00
#
_symmetry.space_group_name_H-M   'P 1'
#
loop_
_entity.id
_entity.type
_entity.pdbx_description
1 polymer ?
#
loop_
_entity_poly.entity_id
_entity_poly.type
_entity_poly.pdbx_seq_one_letter_code
_entity_poly.pdbx_strand_id
1 'polypeptide(L)'
;LLSGSLRSDLDPFGQYDDDELNYTLRAAGLTALQNNMDERGRMTLDTPISSGGGNLSVGQRQILALASAIVRKSKILIMDEATSAIGEKFHG
;
A
#
# COMPACT_ATOMS: atom_id res chain seq x y z
N LEU A 1 6.88 6.79 1.00
CA LEU A 1 6.78 6.32 -0.40
C LEU A 1 7.81 7.06 -1.23
N LEU A 2 8.67 6.31 -1.90
CA LEU A 2 9.65 6.84 -2.83
C LEU A 2 8.97 7.14 -4.18
N SER A 3 9.47 8.12 -4.92
CA SER A 3 9.04 8.32 -6.31
C SER A 3 9.63 7.22 -7.19
N GLY A 4 8.84 6.63 -8.08
CA GLY A 4 9.28 5.52 -8.93
C GLY A 4 8.13 4.63 -9.35
N SER A 5 8.35 3.33 -9.41
CA SER A 5 7.28 2.33 -9.55
C SER A 5 6.94 1.70 -8.20
N LEU A 6 5.77 1.08 -8.11
CA LEU A 6 5.35 0.29 -6.96
C LEU A 6 6.39 -0.77 -6.56
N ARG A 7 7.01 -1.43 -7.56
CA ARG A 7 8.14 -2.34 -7.36
C ARG A 7 9.30 -1.67 -6.61
N SER A 8 9.74 -0.51 -7.08
CA SER A 8 10.89 0.19 -6.48
C SER A 8 10.62 0.70 -5.06
N ASP A 9 9.35 0.93 -4.69
CA ASP A 9 8.98 1.30 -3.34
C ASP A 9 8.99 0.10 -2.38
N LEU A 10 8.48 -1.05 -2.84
CA LEU A 10 8.48 -2.32 -2.09
C LEU A 10 9.88 -2.91 -1.93
N ASP A 11 10.65 -2.93 -3.01
CA ASP A 11 11.98 -3.53 -3.07
C ASP A 11 12.98 -2.60 -3.79
N PRO A 12 13.53 -1.61 -3.06
CA PRO A 12 14.50 -0.66 -3.62
C PRO A 12 15.81 -1.31 -4.10
N PHE A 13 16.09 -2.54 -3.67
CA PHE A 13 17.36 -3.23 -3.95
C PHE A 13 17.22 -4.36 -4.98
N GLY A 14 16.01 -4.65 -5.48
CA GLY A 14 15.77 -5.69 -6.47
C GLY A 14 16.17 -7.10 -6.00
N GLN A 15 15.90 -7.40 -4.73
CA GLN A 15 16.19 -8.69 -4.09
C GLN A 15 15.10 -9.75 -4.31
N TYR A 16 13.88 -9.34 -4.68
CA TYR A 16 12.71 -10.21 -4.80
C TYR A 16 12.18 -10.22 -6.23
N ASP A 17 11.67 -11.37 -6.66
CA ASP A 17 11.04 -11.51 -7.96
C ASP A 17 9.57 -11.03 -7.97
N ASP A 18 8.97 -11.00 -9.16
CA ASP A 18 7.59 -10.56 -9.35
C ASP A 18 6.59 -11.41 -8.57
N ASP A 19 6.84 -12.71 -8.43
CA ASP A 19 5.92 -13.62 -7.77
C ASP A 19 5.91 -13.38 -6.26
N GLU A 20 7.08 -13.17 -5.66
CA GLU A 20 7.23 -12.81 -4.24
C GLU A 20 6.63 -11.44 -3.93
N LEU A 21 6.85 -10.43 -4.79
CA LEU A 21 6.27 -9.11 -4.61
C LEU A 21 4.74 -9.12 -4.75
N ASN A 22 4.23 -9.81 -5.77
CA ASN A 22 2.79 -9.98 -5.96
C ASN A 22 2.16 -10.78 -4.82
N TYR A 23 2.82 -11.82 -4.33
CA TYR A 23 2.38 -12.54 -3.13
C TYR A 23 2.28 -11.61 -1.93
N THR A 24 3.28 -10.77 -1.70
CA THR A 24 3.30 -9.84 -0.57
C THR A 24 2.19 -8.80 -0.66
N LEU A 25 1.92 -8.26 -1.85
CA LEU A 25 0.79 -7.35 -2.08
C LEU A 25 -0.56 -8.02 -1.80
N ARG A 26 -0.73 -9.28 -2.23
CA ARG A 26 -1.94 -10.06 -1.92
C ARG A 26 -2.07 -10.29 -0.42
N ALA A 27 -0.99 -10.67 0.26
CA ALA A 27 -0.95 -10.88 1.70
C ALA A 27 -1.25 -9.59 2.48
N ALA A 28 -0.82 -8.43 1.97
CA ALA A 28 -1.15 -7.13 2.52
C ALA A 28 -2.62 -6.71 2.28
N GLY A 29 -3.39 -7.44 1.47
CA GLY A 29 -4.81 -7.16 1.22
C GLY A 29 -5.08 -6.35 -0.05
N LEU A 30 -4.11 -6.19 -0.96
CA LEU A 30 -4.30 -5.42 -2.20
C LEU A 30 -5.45 -5.96 -3.05
N THR A 31 -5.61 -7.29 -3.10
CA THR A 31 -6.72 -7.93 -3.84
C THR A 31 -8.07 -7.47 -3.31
N ALA A 32 -8.27 -7.47 -1.99
CA ALA A 32 -9.52 -7.04 -1.38
C ALA A 32 -9.82 -5.57 -1.67
N LEU A 33 -8.79 -4.71 -1.62
CA LEU A 33 -8.91 -3.28 -1.94
C LEU A 33 -9.31 -3.04 -3.40
N GLN A 34 -8.78 -3.84 -4.32
CA GLN A 34 -9.02 -3.69 -5.76
C GLN A 34 -10.28 -4.42 -6.28
N ASN A 35 -10.93 -5.26 -5.48
CA ASN A 35 -12.09 -6.07 -5.92
C ASN A 35 -13.25 -5.23 -6.48
N ASN A 36 -13.40 -3.98 -6.02
CA ASN A 36 -14.44 -3.05 -6.47
C ASN A 36 -13.90 -1.90 -7.34
N MET A 37 -12.65 -2.00 -7.81
CA MET A 37 -12.02 -1.01 -8.68
C MET A 37 -12.13 -1.43 -10.14
N ASP A 38 -12.26 -0.44 -11.03
CA ASP A 38 -12.12 -0.67 -12.47
C ASP A 38 -10.67 -1.02 -12.82
N GLU A 39 -10.44 -1.58 -14.01
CA GLU A 39 -9.08 -1.97 -14.45
C GLU A 39 -8.08 -0.81 -14.43
N ARG A 40 -8.58 0.43 -14.58
CA ARG A 40 -7.78 1.66 -14.55
C ARG A 40 -7.34 2.07 -13.15
N GLY A 41 -8.12 1.72 -12.12
CA GLY A 41 -7.81 1.99 -10.72
C GLY A 41 -6.95 0.92 -10.05
N ARG A 42 -6.69 -0.21 -10.73
CA ARG A 42 -5.84 -1.29 -10.21
C ARG A 42 -4.37 -0.90 -10.27
N MET A 43 -3.69 -1.18 -9.17
CA MET A 43 -2.24 -1.06 -9.06
C MET A 43 -1.57 -2.39 -9.39
N THR A 44 -0.48 -2.30 -10.14
CA THR A 44 0.46 -3.35 -10.52
C THR A 44 1.87 -2.97 -10.07
N LEU A 45 2.84 -3.88 -10.19
CA LEU A 45 4.24 -3.61 -9.86
C LEU A 45 4.85 -2.44 -10.65
N ASP A 46 4.33 -2.19 -11.85
CA ASP A 46 4.79 -1.10 -12.73
C ASP A 46 4.00 0.20 -12.56
N THR A 47 3.04 0.24 -11.63
CA THR A 47 2.26 1.45 -11.37
C THR A 47 3.17 2.57 -10.88
N PRO A 48 3.17 3.74 -11.54
CA PRO A 48 4.02 4.85 -11.13
C PRO A 48 3.52 5.43 -9.79
N ILE A 49 4.46 5.77 -8.91
CA ILE A 49 4.25 6.41 -7.63
C ILE A 49 4.90 7.79 -7.68
N SER A 50 4.09 8.83 -7.50
CA SER A 50 4.58 10.19 -7.32
C SER A 50 5.29 10.32 -5.97
N SER A 51 6.23 11.26 -5.86
CA SER A 51 6.89 11.54 -4.58
C SER A 51 5.85 11.74 -3.46
N GLY A 52 6.02 11.05 -2.33
CA GLY A 52 5.06 11.07 -1.22
C GLY A 52 3.74 10.29 -1.46
N GLY A 53 3.56 9.65 -2.62
CA GLY A 53 2.36 8.88 -2.97
C GLY A 53 1.10 9.74 -3.15
N GLY A 54 1.26 10.96 -3.66
CA GLY A 54 0.15 11.89 -3.89
C GLY A 54 -0.88 11.41 -4.92
N ASN A 55 -0.49 10.48 -5.80
CA ASN A 55 -1.37 9.86 -6.79
C ASN A 55 -2.09 8.59 -6.29
N LEU A 56 -1.93 8.24 -5.01
CA LEU A 56 -2.54 7.06 -4.41
C LEU A 56 -3.66 7.44 -3.43
N SER A 57 -4.66 6.58 -3.28
CA SER A 57 -5.64 6.72 -2.21
C SER A 57 -5.02 6.40 -0.85
N VAL A 58 -5.68 6.83 0.23
CA VAL A 58 -5.23 6.52 1.60
C VAL A 58 -5.10 5.01 1.81
N GLY A 59 -6.11 4.24 1.38
CA GLY A 59 -6.10 2.78 1.50
C GLY A 59 -4.95 2.15 0.71
N GLN A 60 -4.68 2.63 -0.51
CA GLN A 60 -3.55 2.14 -1.31
C GLN A 60 -2.21 2.36 -0.60
N ARG A 61 -2.00 3.55 0.00
CA ARG A 61 -0.78 3.83 0.79
C ARG A 61 -0.65 2.94 2.03
N GLN A 62 -1.76 2.62 2.70
CA GLN A 62 -1.75 1.70 3.85
C GLN A 62 -1.34 0.29 3.42
N ILE A 63 -1.88 -0.21 2.32
CA ILE A 63 -1.49 -1.52 1.75
C ILE A 63 -0.01 -1.54 1.39
N LEU A 64 0.50 -0.49 0.73
CA LEU A 64 1.93 -0.36 0.40
C LEU A 64 2.84 -0.35 1.63
N ALA A 65 2.44 0.36 2.68
CA ALA A 65 3.18 0.39 3.95
C ALA A 65 3.21 -1.00 4.60
N LEU A 66 2.08 -1.71 4.61
CA LEU A 66 1.98 -3.07 5.13
C LEU A 66 2.81 -4.05 4.29
N ALA A 67 2.67 -4.02 2.97
CA ALA A 67 3.45 -4.86 2.06
C ALA A 67 4.96 -4.62 2.24
N SER A 68 5.39 -3.36 2.32
CA SER A 68 6.79 -3.02 2.60
C SER A 68 7.29 -3.58 3.93
N ALA A 69 6.45 -3.60 4.97
CA ALA A 69 6.80 -4.18 6.26
C ALA A 69 6.94 -5.71 6.20
N ILE A 70 6.07 -6.37 5.42
CA ILE A 70 6.13 -7.82 5.17
C ILE A 70 7.42 -8.17 4.40
N VAL A 71 7.72 -7.48 3.29
CA VAL A 71 8.94 -7.70 2.48
C VAL A 71 10.20 -7.52 3.33
N ARG A 72 10.24 -6.48 4.17
CA ARG A 72 11.39 -6.20 5.04
C ARG A 72 11.50 -7.13 6.24
N LYS A 73 10.56 -8.08 6.41
CA LYS A 73 10.43 -8.95 7.59
C LYS A 73 10.51 -8.15 8.89
N SER A 74 9.91 -6.96 8.90
CA SER A 74 9.93 -6.08 10.06
C SER A 74 9.31 -6.81 11.24
N LYS A 75 10.13 -7.17 12.25
CA LYS A 75 9.67 -7.92 13.43
C LYS A 75 8.64 -7.16 14.28
N ILE A 76 8.53 -5.84 14.07
CA ILE A 76 7.62 -4.95 14.78
C ILE A 76 7.06 -3.97 13.75
N LEU A 77 5.73 -4.00 13.54
CA LEU A 77 4.98 -3.01 12.78
C LEU A 77 4.21 -2.14 13.78
N ILE A 78 4.61 -0.87 13.94
CA ILE A 78 3.82 0.10 14.71
C ILE A 78 2.93 0.83 13.70
N MET A 79 1.66 0.43 13.66
CA MET A 79 0.63 1.12 12.89
C MET A 79 -0.02 2.14 13.82
N ASP A 80 0.41 3.40 13.74
CA ASP A 80 -0.25 4.48 14.48
C ASP A 80 -1.56 4.82 13.77
N GLU A 81 -2.64 4.20 14.21
CA GLU A 81 -3.99 4.61 13.85
C GLU A 81 -4.35 5.83 14.70
N ALA A 82 -3.84 7.00 14.30
CA ALA A 82 -4.30 8.26 14.87
C ALA A 82 -5.79 8.41 14.52
N THR A 83 -6.64 7.95 15.44
CA THR A 83 -8.09 7.97 15.35
C THR A 83 -8.55 9.42 15.49
N SER A 84 -8.46 10.20 14.42
CA SER A 84 -9.00 11.57 14.35
C SER A 84 -10.03 11.67 13.24
N ALA A 85 -11.13 10.92 13.39
CA ALA A 85 -12.32 11.12 12.56
C ALA A 85 -13.62 10.59 13.20
N ILE A 86 -13.81 10.67 14.53
CA ILE A 86 -15.16 10.58 15.12
C ILE A 86 -15.32 11.70 16.15
N GLY A 87 -15.64 12.89 15.65
CA GLY A 87 -16.38 13.91 16.38
C GLY A 87 -17.81 13.86 15.88
N GLU A 88 -18.68 13.25 16.66
CA GLU A 88 -20.08 12.96 16.35
C GLU A 88 -20.85 14.23 15.95
N LYS A 89 -21.51 14.21 14.78
CA LYS A 89 -22.72 15.03 14.57
C LYS A 89 -23.90 14.28 15.19
N PHE A 90 -24.05 14.40 16.51
CA PHE A 90 -25.32 14.10 17.17
C PHE A 90 -26.38 15.09 16.66
N HIS A 91 -27.35 14.57 15.93
CA HIS A 91 -28.61 15.26 15.66
C HIS A 91 -29.54 15.05 16.86
N GLY A 92 -29.96 16.16 17.46
CA GLY A 92 -31.04 16.28 18.42
C GLY A 92 -31.67 17.65 18.28
#